data_AF-A0AAV9B2U3-F1
#
_entry.id   AF-A0AAV9B2U3-F1
#
_cell.length_a   1.000
_cell.length_b   1.000
_cell.length_c   1.000
_cell.angle_alpha   90.00
_cell.angle_beta   90.00
_cell.angle_gamma   90.00
#
_symmetry.space_group_name_H-M   'P 1'
#
loop_
_entity.id
_entity.type
_entity.pdbx_description
1 polymer ?
#
loop_
_entity_poly.entity_id
_entity_poly.type
_entity_poly.pdbx_seq_one_letter_code
_entity_poly.pdbx_strand_id
1 'polypeptide(L)'
;MEEEMKAMLDQIESLKHSLPNNTAIADLQRHAERIAGLEKCVPTRRSKVKDMSAEVVDSNPYSRLMALQRMGIVHNYERIRDFSVAIVGIGGVGSVAAEMLTRCGIGRLLLYDYDTVELANMNRLFFRPDQVGMTKTDAAVQTLKDINPDVVLESYSLNITTVKGFEVFMESLTNKKFHGSGVDLVLSCVDNYEARMVVNQACNELKQTWMESGVSEDAVSGHIQLLIPGETACFACAPPLVVASGVDERTLKREGVCAASLPTTMGVVAGLLVQNALKFLLNFGNVSPYLGYNALKDYFPTMEMRPNPQCSNLACLERQKEYDLAKPAREAAAKAKMEAESSSMIEYPVHIDNEWNISVVDDMEADISTSSKSTVSIPDGLVHELPSADGFQKPAFFEESSSTVDDLDDLKKQLEALNAE
;
A
#
# COMPACT_ATOMS: atom_id res chain seq x y z
N MET A 1 -17.12 41.87 10.07
CA MET A 1 -15.85 41.53 9.39
C MET A 1 -15.60 42.38 8.15
N GLU A 2 -16.26 42.22 7.00
CA GLU A 2 -16.01 43.07 5.81
C GLU A 2 -16.22 44.58 6.10
N GLU A 3 -17.29 44.94 6.83
CA GLU A 3 -17.55 46.33 7.23
C GLU A 3 -16.52 46.87 8.24
N GLU A 4 -16.06 46.05 9.18
CA GLU A 4 -15.03 46.43 10.17
C GLU A 4 -13.65 46.59 9.52
N MET A 5 -13.36 45.80 8.50
CA MET A 5 -12.10 45.85 7.77
C MET A 5 -12.04 47.06 6.83
N LYS A 6 -13.17 47.41 6.20
CA LYS A 6 -13.30 48.66 5.44
C LYS A 6 -13.16 49.88 6.33
N ALA A 7 -13.76 49.86 7.53
CA ALA A 7 -13.57 50.91 8.52
C ALA A 7 -12.10 51.05 8.99
N MET A 8 -11.36 49.95 9.13
CA MET A 8 -9.91 49.98 9.43
C MET A 8 -9.09 50.60 8.29
N LEU A 9 -9.39 50.26 7.04
CA LEU A 9 -8.69 50.83 5.87
C LEU A 9 -8.93 52.34 5.76
N ASP A 10 -10.17 52.79 5.97
CA ASP A 10 -10.54 54.21 5.96
C ASP A 10 -9.85 54.97 7.12
N GLN A 11 -9.71 54.34 8.29
CA GLN A 11 -8.97 54.91 9.43
C GLN A 11 -7.47 55.04 9.16
N ILE A 12 -6.85 54.06 8.48
CA ILE A 12 -5.44 54.11 8.06
C ILE A 12 -5.22 55.25 7.05
N GLU A 13 -6.17 55.47 6.14
CA GLU A 13 -6.10 56.55 5.16
C GLU A 13 -6.24 57.94 5.81
N SER A 14 -7.11 58.05 6.82
CA SER A 14 -7.22 59.27 7.65
C SER A 14 -5.94 59.58 8.45
N LEU A 15 -5.22 58.57 8.93
CA LEU A 15 -3.97 58.73 9.69
C LEU A 15 -2.82 59.28 8.85
N LYS A 16 -2.85 59.04 7.53
CA LYS A 16 -1.86 59.52 6.55
C LYS A 16 -1.78 61.05 6.45
N HIS A 17 -2.87 61.75 6.75
CA HIS A 17 -2.91 63.21 6.78
C HIS A 17 -2.33 63.82 8.07
N SER A 18 -2.05 63.00 9.10
CA SER A 18 -1.71 63.46 10.45
C SER A 18 -0.28 63.16 10.92
N LEU A 19 0.47 62.30 10.20
CA LEU A 19 1.79 61.82 10.64
C LEU A 19 2.84 61.87 9.49
N PRO A 20 4.06 62.39 9.73
CA PRO A 20 5.08 62.58 8.69
C PRO A 20 5.89 61.31 8.32
N ASN A 21 5.66 60.16 8.97
CA ASN A 21 6.40 58.92 8.71
C ASN A 21 5.65 57.99 7.74
N ASN A 22 6.01 58.07 6.47
CA ASN A 22 5.36 57.36 5.36
C ASN A 22 5.61 55.83 5.29
N THR A 23 6.64 55.31 5.98
CA THR A 23 7.05 53.90 5.83
C THR A 23 6.15 52.93 6.62
N ALA A 24 5.85 53.23 7.88
CA ALA A 24 5.01 52.36 8.72
C ALA A 24 3.56 52.25 8.22
N ILE A 25 3.04 53.32 7.60
CA ILE A 25 1.68 53.34 7.02
C ILE A 25 1.64 52.49 5.74
N ALA A 26 2.69 52.57 4.90
CA ALA A 26 2.80 51.74 3.71
C ALA A 26 2.89 50.25 4.04
N ASP A 27 3.60 49.88 5.12
CA ASP A 27 3.70 48.48 5.57
C ASP A 27 2.37 47.95 6.11
N LEU A 28 1.60 48.76 6.85
CA LEU A 28 0.26 48.40 7.30
C LEU A 28 -0.73 48.24 6.15
N GLN A 29 -0.67 49.12 5.13
CA GLN A 29 -1.48 48.99 3.92
C GLN A 29 -1.13 47.71 3.16
N ARG A 30 0.17 47.41 3.00
CA ARG A 30 0.62 46.17 2.35
C ARG A 30 0.17 44.92 3.12
N HIS A 31 0.13 44.99 4.45
CA HIS A 31 -0.35 43.91 5.30
C HIS A 31 -1.85 43.73 5.18
N ALA A 32 -2.63 44.82 5.19
CA ALA A 32 -4.07 44.80 5.00
C ALA A 32 -4.48 44.33 3.59
N GLU A 33 -3.77 44.76 2.55
CA GLU A 33 -3.95 44.27 1.17
C GLU A 33 -3.60 42.79 1.04
N ARG A 34 -2.56 42.33 1.73
CA ARG A 34 -2.17 40.90 1.76
C ARG A 34 -3.24 40.06 2.47
N ILE A 35 -3.84 40.56 3.55
CA ILE A 35 -4.97 39.92 4.25
C ILE A 35 -6.23 39.93 3.38
N ALA A 36 -6.54 41.03 2.71
CA ALA A 36 -7.66 41.11 1.76
C ALA A 36 -7.44 40.19 0.53
N GLY A 37 -6.19 39.98 0.11
CA GLY A 37 -5.83 38.99 -0.89
C GLY A 37 -6.01 37.54 -0.42
N LEU A 38 -5.83 37.27 0.87
CA LEU A 38 -6.08 35.96 1.50
C LEU A 38 -7.58 35.65 1.59
N GLU A 39 -8.45 36.65 1.79
CA GLU A 39 -9.92 36.45 1.76
C GLU A 39 -10.46 36.11 0.36
N LYS A 40 -9.76 36.53 -0.71
CA LYS A 40 -10.10 36.14 -2.10
C LYS A 40 -9.70 34.72 -2.47
N CYS A 41 -8.96 34.01 -1.61
CA CYS A 41 -8.79 32.56 -1.73
C CYS A 41 -10.09 31.88 -1.29
N VAL A 42 -11.13 31.97 -2.14
CA VAL A 42 -12.25 31.04 -2.07
C VAL A 42 -11.63 29.63 -2.15
N PRO A 43 -11.90 28.73 -1.20
CA PRO A 43 -11.32 27.40 -1.25
C PRO A 43 -11.74 26.74 -2.56
N THR A 44 -10.77 26.52 -3.46
CA THR A 44 -10.99 25.88 -4.75
C THR A 44 -11.48 24.46 -4.50
N ARG A 45 -12.80 24.28 -4.45
CA ARG A 45 -13.39 22.95 -4.30
C ARG A 45 -13.31 22.25 -5.64
N ARG A 46 -12.79 21.03 -5.61
CA ARG A 46 -12.77 20.15 -6.77
C ARG A 46 -14.22 19.90 -7.24
N SER A 47 -14.48 20.08 -8.53
CA SER A 47 -15.74 19.72 -9.16
C SER A 47 -15.77 18.23 -9.51
N LYS A 48 -16.98 17.67 -9.69
CA LYS A 48 -17.11 16.30 -10.17
C LYS A 48 -16.65 16.19 -11.63
N VAL A 49 -15.82 15.20 -11.91
CA VAL A 49 -15.29 14.88 -13.24
C VAL A 49 -15.96 13.60 -13.72
N LYS A 50 -16.76 13.71 -14.79
CA LYS A 50 -17.52 12.59 -15.34
C LYS A 50 -16.62 11.49 -15.92
N ASP A 51 -15.64 11.87 -16.75
CA ASP A 51 -14.75 10.95 -17.46
C ASP A 51 -13.29 11.26 -17.10
N MET A 52 -12.46 10.24 -16.86
CA MET A 52 -11.04 10.45 -16.54
C MET A 52 -10.28 10.88 -17.80
N SER A 53 -9.79 12.11 -17.83
CA SER A 53 -9.00 12.62 -18.95
C SER A 53 -7.51 12.38 -18.75
N ALA A 54 -6.81 12.00 -19.82
CA ALA A 54 -5.35 11.95 -19.86
C ALA A 54 -4.69 13.32 -20.13
N GLU A 55 -5.47 14.37 -20.33
CA GLU A 55 -4.95 15.71 -20.61
C GLU A 55 -4.08 16.22 -19.46
N VAL A 56 -2.88 16.71 -19.78
CA VAL A 56 -1.89 17.17 -18.80
C VAL A 56 -2.08 18.67 -18.60
N VAL A 57 -3.00 19.00 -17.70
CA VAL A 57 -3.28 20.38 -17.25
C VAL A 57 -3.31 20.41 -15.72
N ASP A 58 -3.00 21.57 -15.14
CA ASP A 58 -2.93 21.72 -13.68
C ASP A 58 -4.29 21.57 -12.98
N SER A 59 -5.39 21.77 -13.71
CA SER A 59 -6.75 21.57 -13.22
C SER A 59 -7.20 20.10 -13.20
N ASN A 60 -6.46 19.19 -13.84
CA ASN A 60 -6.83 17.77 -13.94
C ASN A 60 -6.11 16.94 -12.84
N PRO A 61 -6.82 16.53 -11.77
CA PRO A 61 -6.22 15.74 -10.69
C PRO A 61 -5.82 14.32 -11.12
N TYR A 62 -6.33 13.82 -12.25
CA TYR A 62 -6.06 12.48 -12.76
C TYR A 62 -4.90 12.41 -13.76
N SER A 63 -4.40 13.56 -14.22
CA SER A 63 -3.35 13.64 -15.26
C SER A 63 -2.13 12.77 -14.98
N ARG A 64 -1.66 12.73 -13.73
CA ARG A 64 -0.50 11.93 -13.30
C ARG A 64 -0.81 10.44 -13.16
N LEU A 65 -2.05 10.10 -12.83
CA LEU A 65 -2.50 8.71 -12.73
C LEU A 65 -2.68 8.11 -14.14
N MET A 66 -3.27 8.87 -15.06
CA MET A 66 -3.42 8.49 -16.47
C MET A 66 -2.07 8.37 -17.20
N ALA A 67 -1.00 8.98 -16.68
CA ALA A 67 0.34 8.79 -17.21
C ALA A 67 0.83 7.33 -17.10
N LEU A 68 0.36 6.56 -16.10
CA LEU A 68 0.67 5.13 -15.96
C LEU A 68 0.24 4.32 -17.19
N GLN A 69 -0.86 4.73 -17.84
CA GLN A 69 -1.33 4.12 -19.08
C GLN A 69 -0.45 4.48 -20.27
N ARG A 70 0.04 5.73 -20.33
CA ARG A 70 0.99 6.16 -21.37
C ARG A 70 2.36 5.50 -21.24
N MET A 71 2.78 5.22 -20.01
CA MET A 71 4.03 4.51 -19.70
C MET A 71 3.93 3.00 -19.89
N GLY A 72 2.77 2.47 -20.29
CA GLY A 72 2.58 1.03 -20.50
C GLY A 72 2.53 0.19 -19.22
N ILE A 73 2.43 0.82 -18.04
CA ILE A 73 2.38 0.10 -16.75
C ILE A 73 0.98 -0.46 -16.49
N VAL A 74 -0.06 0.31 -16.82
CA VAL A 74 -1.47 -0.09 -16.62
C VAL A 74 -2.25 0.14 -17.91
N HIS A 75 -2.72 -0.91 -18.57
CA HIS A 75 -3.37 -0.78 -19.88
C HIS A 75 -4.66 0.07 -19.86
N ASN A 76 -5.45 -0.02 -18.80
CA ASN A 76 -6.70 0.73 -18.66
C ASN A 76 -6.87 1.18 -17.20
N TYR A 77 -6.33 2.37 -16.90
CA TYR A 77 -6.39 2.91 -15.54
C TYR A 77 -7.81 3.36 -15.17
N GLU A 78 -8.60 3.82 -16.15
CA GLU A 78 -9.96 4.36 -15.92
C GLU A 78 -10.90 3.37 -15.24
N ARG A 79 -10.69 2.06 -15.48
CA ARG A 79 -11.42 0.95 -14.84
C ARG A 79 -11.40 0.99 -13.32
N ILE A 80 -10.48 1.73 -12.68
CA ILE A 80 -10.50 1.90 -11.23
C ILE A 80 -11.84 2.48 -10.73
N ARG A 81 -12.56 3.25 -11.57
CA ARG A 81 -13.89 3.80 -11.26
C ARG A 81 -15.01 2.78 -11.27
N ASP A 82 -14.80 1.61 -11.85
CA ASP A 82 -15.82 0.56 -11.89
C ASP A 82 -15.82 -0.28 -10.61
N PHE A 83 -14.73 -0.24 -9.85
CA PHE A 83 -14.54 -1.09 -8.68
C PHE A 83 -15.10 -0.49 -7.38
N SER A 84 -15.59 -1.39 -6.53
CA SER A 84 -16.06 -1.14 -5.17
C SER A 84 -15.14 -1.81 -4.15
N VAL A 85 -14.69 -1.06 -3.15
CA VAL A 85 -13.86 -1.59 -2.07
C VAL A 85 -14.52 -1.34 -0.71
N ALA A 86 -14.63 -2.37 0.11
CA ALA A 86 -15.06 -2.23 1.51
C ALA A 86 -13.83 -2.16 2.41
N ILE A 87 -13.78 -1.22 3.34
CA ILE A 87 -12.70 -1.05 4.32
C ILE A 87 -13.29 -1.21 5.71
N VAL A 88 -12.81 -2.22 6.44
CA VAL A 88 -13.22 -2.52 7.80
C VAL A 88 -12.15 -2.02 8.77
N GLY A 89 -12.53 -1.08 9.63
CA GLY A 89 -11.62 -0.33 10.51
C GLY A 89 -11.07 0.91 9.81
N ILE A 90 -11.51 2.09 10.23
CA ILE A 90 -11.04 3.41 9.78
C ILE A 90 -10.11 4.00 10.86
N GLY A 91 -9.17 3.17 11.31
CA GLY A 91 -8.11 3.54 12.24
C GLY A 91 -6.87 4.11 11.53
N GLY A 92 -5.68 3.85 12.06
CA GLY A 92 -4.43 4.38 11.49
C GLY A 92 -4.10 3.89 10.08
N VAL A 93 -4.24 2.58 9.82
CA VAL A 93 -3.99 2.01 8.49
C VAL A 93 -5.18 2.27 7.55
N GLY A 94 -6.40 1.98 8.01
CA GLY A 94 -7.59 2.05 7.17
C GLY A 94 -7.97 3.45 6.68
N SER A 95 -7.75 4.49 7.50
CA SER A 95 -8.00 5.88 7.09
C SER A 95 -7.06 6.34 5.97
N VAL A 96 -5.77 6.02 6.08
CA VAL A 96 -4.77 6.29 5.04
C VAL A 96 -5.06 5.47 3.77
N ALA A 97 -5.43 4.19 3.92
CA ALA A 97 -5.82 3.36 2.79
C ALA A 97 -7.05 3.91 2.05
N ALA A 98 -8.06 4.39 2.79
CA ALA A 98 -9.25 5.03 2.23
C ALA A 98 -8.89 6.33 1.48
N GLU A 99 -7.99 7.15 2.04
CA GLU A 99 -7.49 8.35 1.38
C GLU A 99 -6.77 8.03 0.07
N MET A 100 -5.84 7.07 0.09
CA MET A 100 -5.09 6.67 -1.10
C MET A 100 -6.02 6.16 -2.21
N LEU A 101 -6.96 5.26 -1.90
CA LEU A 101 -7.94 4.76 -2.87
C LEU A 101 -8.85 5.88 -3.40
N THR A 102 -9.26 6.81 -2.54
CA THR A 102 -10.06 7.98 -2.93
C THR A 102 -9.28 8.88 -3.89
N ARG A 103 -7.99 9.12 -3.64
CA ARG A 103 -7.11 9.89 -4.53
C ARG A 103 -6.85 9.18 -5.86
N CYS A 104 -6.76 7.84 -5.87
CA CYS A 104 -6.69 7.03 -7.09
C CYS A 104 -8.00 7.07 -7.92
N GLY A 105 -9.11 7.50 -7.34
CA GLY A 105 -10.38 7.60 -8.03
C GLY A 105 -11.16 6.29 -8.11
N ILE A 106 -11.05 5.46 -7.07
CA ILE A 106 -11.91 4.28 -6.89
C ILE A 106 -13.39 4.64 -7.06
N GLY A 107 -14.18 3.72 -7.64
CA GLY A 107 -15.60 3.95 -7.89
C GLY A 107 -16.43 4.16 -6.63
N ARG A 108 -16.32 3.21 -5.71
CA ARG A 108 -17.10 3.19 -4.46
C ARG A 108 -16.28 2.69 -3.28
N LEU A 109 -16.41 3.35 -2.13
CA LEU A 109 -15.89 2.88 -0.84
C LEU A 109 -17.00 2.67 0.18
N LEU A 110 -17.00 1.51 0.82
CA LEU A 110 -17.84 1.22 1.99
C LEU A 110 -16.94 1.24 3.23
N LEU A 111 -17.25 2.08 4.20
CA LEU A 111 -16.41 2.33 5.38
C LEU A 111 -17.11 1.82 6.63
N TYR A 112 -16.49 0.87 7.34
CA TYR A 112 -17.02 0.30 8.59
C TYR A 112 -16.12 0.65 9.76
N ASP A 113 -16.66 1.32 10.77
CA ASP A 113 -16.00 1.54 12.05
C ASP A 113 -17.09 1.87 13.08
N TYR A 114 -16.92 1.47 14.34
CA TYR A 114 -17.88 1.79 15.40
C TYR A 114 -17.38 2.86 16.37
N ASP A 115 -16.11 3.26 16.26
CA ASP A 115 -15.50 4.23 17.17
C ASP A 115 -15.77 5.68 16.75
N THR A 116 -15.54 6.57 17.71
CA THR A 116 -15.47 8.01 17.50
C THR A 116 -14.02 8.49 17.39
N VAL A 117 -13.82 9.67 16.79
CA VAL A 117 -12.51 10.33 16.73
C VAL A 117 -12.16 10.88 18.11
N GLU A 118 -11.00 10.50 18.62
CA GLU A 118 -10.45 10.98 19.88
C GLU A 118 -9.16 11.78 19.66
N LEU A 119 -8.84 12.69 20.58
CA LEU A 119 -7.59 13.46 20.52
C LEU A 119 -6.35 12.54 20.59
N ALA A 120 -6.46 11.40 21.26
CA ALA A 120 -5.42 10.37 21.32
C ALA A 120 -5.09 9.79 19.93
N ASN A 121 -5.95 9.97 18.92
CA ASN A 121 -5.70 9.49 17.56
C ASN A 121 -4.86 10.47 16.72
N MET A 122 -4.56 11.68 17.22
CA MET A 122 -3.84 12.72 16.47
C MET A 122 -2.34 12.44 16.28
N ASN A 123 -1.80 11.38 16.90
CA ASN A 123 -0.47 10.87 16.58
C ASN A 123 -0.44 10.09 15.25
N ARG A 124 -1.62 9.79 14.69
CA ARG A 124 -1.82 9.09 13.41
C ARG A 124 -2.17 10.09 12.33
N LEU A 125 -2.07 9.63 11.08
CA LEU A 125 -2.43 10.43 9.91
C LEU A 125 -3.96 10.56 9.79
N PHE A 126 -4.41 11.39 8.84
CA PHE A 126 -5.79 11.54 8.37
C PHE A 126 -6.74 12.42 9.20
N PHE A 127 -7.07 12.05 10.44
CA PHE A 127 -8.06 12.79 11.24
C PHE A 127 -7.48 14.11 11.76
N ARG A 128 -8.37 15.09 11.99
CA ARG A 128 -7.98 16.42 12.49
C ARG A 128 -8.61 16.75 13.85
N PRO A 129 -8.01 17.66 14.64
CA PRO A 129 -8.55 18.05 15.95
C PRO A 129 -9.98 18.62 15.90
N ASP A 130 -10.40 19.25 14.81
CA ASP A 130 -11.76 19.77 14.61
C ASP A 130 -12.83 18.67 14.48
N GLN A 131 -12.41 17.42 14.26
CA GLN A 131 -13.31 16.29 14.04
C GLN A 131 -13.53 15.44 15.31
N VAL A 132 -12.92 15.80 16.44
CA VAL A 132 -13.06 15.08 17.71
C VAL A 132 -14.53 15.00 18.12
N GLY A 133 -14.98 13.80 18.51
CA GLY A 133 -16.36 13.52 18.88
C GLY A 133 -17.28 13.08 17.72
N MET A 134 -16.85 13.23 16.46
CA MET A 134 -17.54 12.61 15.33
C MET A 134 -17.30 11.10 15.30
N THR A 135 -18.20 10.33 14.67
CA THR A 135 -17.88 8.95 14.32
C THR A 135 -16.71 8.94 13.34
N LYS A 136 -15.82 7.94 13.44
CA LYS A 136 -14.66 7.84 12.52
C LYS A 136 -15.12 7.75 11.06
N THR A 137 -16.22 7.06 10.81
CA THR A 137 -16.79 6.93 9.47
C THR A 137 -17.31 8.26 8.92
N ASP A 138 -18.02 9.07 9.71
CA ASP A 138 -18.55 10.35 9.23
C ASP A 138 -17.45 11.38 9.01
N ALA A 139 -16.49 11.44 9.94
CA ALA A 139 -15.29 12.28 9.80
C ALA A 139 -14.50 11.90 8.53
N ALA A 140 -14.37 10.60 8.26
CA ALA A 140 -13.72 10.12 7.04
C ALA A 140 -14.52 10.48 5.78
N VAL A 141 -15.84 10.26 5.75
CA VAL A 141 -16.67 10.64 4.60
C VAL A 141 -16.56 12.14 4.31
N GLN A 142 -16.58 12.99 5.35
CA GLN A 142 -16.42 14.44 5.18
C GLN A 142 -15.09 14.76 4.50
N THR A 143 -13.97 14.26 5.02
CA THR A 143 -12.63 14.52 4.46
C THR A 143 -12.49 13.95 3.04
N LEU A 144 -12.89 12.70 2.81
CA LEU A 144 -12.70 12.01 1.53
C LEU A 144 -13.54 12.63 0.40
N LYS A 145 -14.76 13.09 0.72
CA LYS A 145 -15.63 13.77 -0.24
C LYS A 145 -15.06 15.11 -0.70
N ASP A 146 -14.38 15.82 0.19
CA ASP A 146 -13.66 17.06 -0.14
C ASP A 146 -12.41 16.78 -1.00
N ILE A 147 -11.73 15.65 -0.77
CA ILE A 147 -10.56 15.22 -1.56
C ILE A 147 -10.97 14.81 -2.99
N ASN A 148 -12.03 13.99 -3.11
CA ASN A 148 -12.52 13.52 -4.40
C ASN A 148 -14.04 13.32 -4.40
N PRO A 149 -14.82 14.26 -4.98
CA PRO A 149 -16.27 14.15 -5.02
C PRO A 149 -16.77 13.12 -6.06
N ASP A 150 -15.88 12.53 -6.86
CA ASP A 150 -16.21 11.51 -7.86
C ASP A 150 -16.49 10.15 -7.22
N VAL A 151 -15.89 9.90 -6.05
CA VAL A 151 -16.01 8.62 -5.33
C VAL A 151 -17.37 8.53 -4.63
N VAL A 152 -18.03 7.39 -4.77
CA VAL A 152 -19.24 7.07 -3.98
C VAL A 152 -18.81 6.56 -2.62
N LEU A 153 -19.25 7.24 -1.55
CA LEU A 153 -18.88 6.89 -0.17
C LEU A 153 -20.13 6.42 0.59
N GLU A 154 -20.05 5.25 1.20
CA GLU A 154 -21.07 4.71 2.11
C GLU A 154 -20.44 4.47 3.49
N SER A 155 -20.97 5.09 4.54
CA SER A 155 -20.51 4.89 5.91
C SER A 155 -21.44 3.98 6.71
N TYR A 156 -20.85 3.08 7.50
CA TYR A 156 -21.54 2.17 8.39
C TYR A 156 -20.94 2.28 9.79
N SER A 157 -21.54 3.13 10.63
CA SER A 157 -21.14 3.33 12.04
C SER A 157 -21.66 2.18 12.92
N LEU A 158 -21.10 0.98 12.75
CA LEU A 158 -21.58 -0.22 13.45
C LEU A 158 -20.44 -1.17 13.79
N ASN A 159 -20.66 -1.98 14.83
CA ASN A 159 -19.76 -3.08 15.16
C ASN A 159 -20.20 -4.34 14.41
N ILE A 160 -19.37 -4.77 13.45
CA ILE A 160 -19.61 -5.95 12.61
C ILE A 160 -19.66 -7.27 13.40
N THR A 161 -19.11 -7.33 14.62
CA THR A 161 -19.09 -8.55 15.43
C THR A 161 -20.42 -8.84 16.12
N THR A 162 -21.32 -7.84 16.18
CA THR A 162 -22.68 -8.03 16.67
C THR A 162 -23.53 -8.77 15.64
N VAL A 163 -24.52 -9.54 16.07
CA VAL A 163 -25.42 -10.30 15.16
C VAL A 163 -26.02 -9.40 14.08
N LYS A 164 -26.61 -8.27 14.48
CA LYS A 164 -27.19 -7.28 13.56
C LYS A 164 -26.12 -6.64 12.67
N GLY A 165 -24.94 -6.34 13.22
CA GLY A 165 -23.84 -5.77 12.45
C GLY A 165 -23.32 -6.71 11.38
N PHE A 166 -23.23 -8.00 11.69
CA PHE A 166 -22.81 -9.05 10.76
C PHE A 166 -23.81 -9.22 9.60
N GLU A 167 -25.11 -9.25 9.89
CA GLU A 167 -26.17 -9.30 8.86
C GLU A 167 -26.05 -8.12 7.90
N VAL A 168 -25.97 -6.88 8.43
CA VAL A 168 -25.82 -5.67 7.62
C VAL A 168 -24.52 -5.70 6.81
N PHE A 169 -23.42 -6.17 7.39
CA PHE A 169 -22.15 -6.32 6.70
C PHE A 169 -22.25 -7.29 5.51
N MET A 170 -22.82 -8.48 5.70
CA MET A 170 -22.99 -9.42 4.58
C MET A 170 -23.92 -8.90 3.47
N GLU A 171 -25.04 -8.28 3.85
CA GLU A 171 -25.99 -7.69 2.91
C GLU A 171 -25.36 -6.56 2.08
N SER A 172 -24.60 -5.69 2.73
CA SER A 172 -23.93 -4.56 2.07
C SER A 172 -22.81 -5.00 1.12
N LEU A 173 -22.06 -6.06 1.43
CA LEU A 173 -21.04 -6.62 0.52
C LEU A 173 -21.64 -7.19 -0.78
N THR A 174 -22.82 -7.79 -0.69
CA THR A 174 -23.51 -8.38 -1.85
C THR A 174 -24.41 -7.41 -2.59
N ASN A 175 -24.56 -6.18 -2.08
CA ASN A 175 -25.46 -5.17 -2.62
C ASN A 175 -24.98 -4.64 -3.98
N LYS A 176 -25.77 -4.94 -5.01
CA LYS A 176 -25.53 -4.63 -6.43
C LYS A 176 -25.96 -3.24 -6.89
N LYS A 177 -26.21 -2.30 -5.96
CA LYS A 177 -26.65 -0.93 -6.29
C LYS A 177 -25.65 -0.15 -7.15
N PHE A 178 -24.36 -0.47 -7.08
CA PHE A 178 -23.31 0.18 -7.85
C PHE A 178 -22.92 -0.72 -9.03
N HIS A 179 -23.16 -0.25 -10.25
CA HIS A 179 -22.83 -0.96 -11.50
C HIS A 179 -23.31 -2.42 -11.63
N GLY A 180 -24.27 -2.87 -10.81
CA GLY A 180 -24.80 -4.23 -10.85
C GLY A 180 -23.89 -5.29 -10.22
N SER A 181 -22.75 -4.89 -9.64
CA SER A 181 -21.81 -5.76 -8.93
C SER A 181 -21.80 -5.48 -7.42
N GLY A 182 -21.44 -6.49 -6.63
CA GLY A 182 -21.19 -6.33 -5.20
C GLY A 182 -19.88 -5.59 -4.94
N VAL A 183 -19.27 -5.85 -3.80
CA VAL A 183 -17.91 -5.37 -3.51
C VAL A 183 -16.89 -6.23 -4.23
N ASP A 184 -15.88 -5.61 -4.87
CA ASP A 184 -14.83 -6.33 -5.59
C ASP A 184 -13.71 -6.79 -4.66
N LEU A 185 -13.42 -6.02 -3.62
CA LEU A 185 -12.39 -6.32 -2.64
C LEU A 185 -12.76 -5.80 -1.24
N VAL A 186 -12.52 -6.62 -0.21
CA VAL A 186 -12.62 -6.18 1.19
C VAL A 186 -11.21 -5.98 1.75
N LEU A 187 -10.98 -4.89 2.48
CA LEU A 187 -9.74 -4.59 3.18
C LEU A 187 -10.01 -4.59 4.69
N SER A 188 -9.37 -5.51 5.41
CA SER A 188 -9.42 -5.58 6.87
C SER A 188 -8.25 -4.81 7.47
N CYS A 189 -8.58 -3.70 8.14
CA CYS A 189 -7.66 -2.77 8.80
C CYS A 189 -7.98 -2.63 10.30
N VAL A 190 -8.62 -3.65 10.88
CA VAL A 190 -9.02 -3.71 12.29
C VAL A 190 -7.86 -4.05 13.21
N ASP A 191 -8.02 -3.80 14.51
CA ASP A 191 -6.96 -3.95 15.52
C ASP A 191 -7.13 -5.17 16.43
N ASN A 192 -8.21 -5.93 16.31
CA ASN A 192 -8.51 -7.09 17.15
C ASN A 192 -8.78 -8.35 16.32
N TYR A 193 -8.56 -9.52 16.92
CA TYR A 193 -8.72 -10.80 16.23
C TYR A 193 -10.18 -11.21 16.06
N GLU A 194 -11.07 -10.79 16.96
CA GLU A 194 -12.52 -11.04 16.88
C GLU A 194 -13.08 -10.50 15.55
N ALA A 195 -12.81 -9.23 15.23
CA ALA A 195 -13.24 -8.61 13.99
C ALA A 195 -12.59 -9.26 12.75
N ARG A 196 -11.30 -9.63 12.80
CA ARG A 196 -10.63 -10.36 11.70
C ARG A 196 -11.32 -11.70 11.42
N MET A 197 -11.69 -12.44 12.46
CA MET A 197 -12.41 -13.71 12.34
C MET A 197 -13.81 -13.52 11.75
N VAL A 198 -14.50 -12.44 12.10
CA VAL A 198 -15.82 -12.09 11.53
C VAL A 198 -15.72 -11.75 10.04
N VAL A 199 -14.74 -10.94 9.63
CA VAL A 199 -14.47 -10.65 8.21
C VAL A 199 -14.13 -11.94 7.47
N ASN A 200 -13.28 -12.80 8.04
CA ASN A 200 -12.93 -14.09 7.48
C ASN A 200 -14.16 -15.01 7.30
N GLN A 201 -15.07 -15.04 8.27
CA GLN A 201 -16.31 -15.82 8.18
C GLN A 201 -17.18 -15.33 7.01
N ALA A 202 -17.49 -14.03 6.98
CA ALA A 202 -18.29 -13.44 5.91
C ALA A 202 -17.67 -13.70 4.53
N CYS A 203 -16.35 -13.51 4.39
CA CYS A 203 -15.69 -13.67 3.10
C CYS A 203 -15.66 -15.12 2.62
N ASN A 204 -15.48 -16.09 3.52
CA ASN A 204 -15.57 -17.51 3.16
C ASN A 204 -16.99 -17.90 2.73
N GLU A 205 -18.02 -17.42 3.42
CA GLU A 205 -19.42 -17.67 3.06
C GLU A 205 -19.78 -17.08 1.69
N LEU A 206 -19.34 -15.85 1.42
CA LEU A 206 -19.69 -15.09 0.23
C LEU A 206 -18.76 -15.32 -0.98
N LYS A 207 -17.69 -16.12 -0.84
CA LYS A 207 -16.63 -16.26 -1.86
C LYS A 207 -15.96 -14.91 -2.19
N GLN A 208 -15.90 -14.02 -1.21
CA GLN A 208 -15.37 -12.67 -1.37
C GLN A 208 -13.85 -12.69 -1.19
N THR A 209 -13.12 -12.21 -2.20
CA THR A 209 -11.68 -11.96 -2.04
C THR A 209 -11.47 -10.76 -1.13
N TRP A 210 -10.50 -10.87 -0.23
CA TRP A 210 -10.16 -9.82 0.72
C TRP A 210 -8.67 -9.76 1.01
N MET A 211 -8.21 -8.61 1.51
CA MET A 211 -6.87 -8.44 2.02
C MET A 211 -6.93 -8.06 3.49
N GLU A 212 -6.03 -8.64 4.28
CA GLU A 212 -5.84 -8.32 5.69
C GLU A 212 -4.57 -7.48 5.84
N SER A 213 -4.58 -6.60 6.84
CA SER A 213 -3.40 -5.87 7.27
C SER A 213 -3.30 -5.81 8.79
N GLY A 214 -2.06 -5.84 9.28
CA GLY A 214 -1.76 -5.75 10.70
C GLY A 214 -0.49 -4.94 10.96
N VAL A 215 -0.46 -4.26 12.11
CA VAL A 215 0.71 -3.59 12.67
C VAL A 215 0.90 -4.14 14.08
N SER A 216 2.14 -4.44 14.45
CA SER A 216 2.45 -4.98 15.79
C SER A 216 2.24 -3.93 16.89
N GLU A 217 2.02 -4.40 18.12
CA GLU A 217 1.77 -3.53 19.28
C GLU A 217 2.96 -2.61 19.63
N ASP A 218 4.18 -2.99 19.24
CA ASP A 218 5.40 -2.19 19.39
C ASP A 218 5.67 -1.26 18.19
N ALA A 219 4.78 -1.26 17.19
CA ALA A 219 4.81 -0.46 15.96
C ALA A 219 6.07 -0.63 15.07
N VAL A 220 6.91 -1.65 15.28
CA VAL A 220 8.12 -1.88 14.47
C VAL A 220 7.99 -3.01 13.45
N SER A 221 6.79 -3.60 13.31
CA SER A 221 6.49 -4.54 12.26
C SER A 221 5.06 -4.42 11.75
N GLY A 222 4.82 -4.92 10.55
CA GLY A 222 3.49 -5.01 9.96
C GLY A 222 3.45 -6.00 8.82
N HIS A 223 2.27 -6.25 8.28
CA HIS A 223 2.09 -7.12 7.14
C HIS A 223 0.81 -6.80 6.37
N ILE A 224 0.76 -7.32 5.15
CA ILE A 224 -0.46 -7.47 4.37
C ILE A 224 -0.56 -8.92 3.88
N GLN A 225 -1.79 -9.41 3.75
CA GLN A 225 -2.07 -10.75 3.24
C GLN A 225 -3.26 -10.69 2.29
N LEU A 226 -3.19 -11.42 1.16
CA LEU A 226 -4.30 -11.65 0.25
C LEU A 226 -4.95 -13.00 0.52
N LEU A 227 -6.26 -12.97 0.75
CA LEU A 227 -7.07 -14.12 1.12
C LEU A 227 -8.14 -14.32 0.03
N ILE A 228 -7.91 -15.33 -0.80
CA ILE A 228 -8.85 -15.80 -1.82
C ILE A 228 -9.44 -17.11 -1.30
N PRO A 229 -10.73 -17.13 -0.88
CA PRO A 229 -11.34 -18.31 -0.27
C PRO A 229 -11.19 -19.56 -1.14
N GLY A 230 -10.54 -20.59 -0.58
CA GLY A 230 -10.29 -21.87 -1.25
C GLY A 230 -8.95 -21.96 -1.99
N GLU A 231 -8.34 -20.83 -2.36
CA GLU A 231 -7.08 -20.79 -3.12
C GLU A 231 -5.87 -20.48 -2.24
N THR A 232 -6.00 -19.49 -1.34
CA THR A 232 -4.98 -19.12 -0.36
C THR A 232 -5.47 -19.40 1.06
N ALA A 233 -4.56 -19.41 2.04
CA ALA A 233 -4.91 -19.59 3.44
C ALA A 233 -5.93 -18.54 3.90
N CYS A 234 -7.08 -18.98 4.40
CA CYS A 234 -7.97 -18.12 5.17
C CYS A 234 -7.35 -17.79 6.54
N PHE A 235 -7.85 -16.79 7.25
CA PHE A 235 -7.29 -16.38 8.55
C PHE A 235 -7.38 -17.51 9.61
N ALA A 236 -8.40 -18.38 9.50
CA ALA A 236 -8.56 -19.55 10.36
C ALA A 236 -7.70 -20.77 9.96
N CYS A 237 -6.97 -20.73 8.84
CA CYS A 237 -6.06 -21.81 8.44
C CYS A 237 -4.80 -21.85 9.33
N ALA A 238 -4.29 -20.67 9.70
CA ALA A 238 -3.12 -20.49 10.56
C ALA A 238 -3.44 -19.46 11.66
N PRO A 239 -4.35 -19.80 12.60
CA PRO A 239 -4.80 -18.86 13.62
C PRO A 239 -3.67 -18.53 14.61
N PRO A 240 -3.60 -17.29 15.12
CA PRO A 240 -2.67 -16.95 16.20
C PRO A 240 -3.02 -17.74 17.47
N LEU A 241 -2.05 -17.90 18.37
CA LEU A 241 -2.17 -18.73 19.56
C LEU A 241 -3.38 -18.37 20.44
N VAL A 242 -3.67 -17.07 20.61
CA VAL A 242 -4.82 -16.58 21.40
C VAL A 242 -6.15 -17.10 20.84
N VAL A 243 -6.29 -17.11 19.51
CA VAL A 243 -7.50 -17.62 18.83
C VAL A 243 -7.54 -19.15 18.91
N ALA A 244 -6.42 -19.83 18.69
CA ALA A 244 -6.35 -21.29 18.72
C ALA A 244 -6.62 -21.88 20.12
N SER A 245 -6.24 -21.16 21.18
CA SER A 245 -6.45 -21.57 22.57
C SER A 245 -7.82 -21.17 23.13
N GLY A 246 -8.62 -20.40 22.38
CA GLY A 246 -9.93 -19.91 22.84
C GLY A 246 -9.85 -18.90 23.99
N VAL A 247 -8.69 -18.27 24.19
CA VAL A 247 -8.50 -17.22 25.20
C VAL A 247 -9.14 -15.93 24.70
N ASP A 248 -9.89 -15.25 25.57
CA ASP A 248 -10.44 -13.93 25.25
C ASP A 248 -9.32 -12.88 25.20
N GLU A 249 -9.11 -12.25 24.04
CA GLU A 249 -8.11 -11.20 23.82
C GLU A 249 -8.27 -10.04 24.82
N ARG A 250 -9.49 -9.77 25.29
CA ARG A 250 -9.76 -8.71 26.28
C ARG A 250 -9.07 -8.96 27.61
N THR A 251 -8.73 -10.21 27.92
CA THR A 251 -7.97 -10.57 29.14
C THR A 251 -6.49 -10.24 29.03
N LEU A 252 -5.97 -10.05 27.82
CA LEU A 252 -4.57 -9.69 27.57
C LEU A 252 -4.34 -8.18 27.64
N LYS A 253 -5.36 -7.38 27.30
CA LYS A 253 -5.30 -5.91 27.34
C LYS A 253 -5.39 -5.42 28.79
N ARG A 254 -4.33 -4.80 29.28
CA ARG A 254 -4.31 -4.15 30.60
C ARG A 254 -4.85 -2.72 30.47
N GLU A 255 -5.77 -2.33 31.36
CA GLU A 255 -6.25 -0.95 31.43
C GLU A 255 -5.08 0.04 31.63
N GLY A 256 -5.06 1.11 30.84
CA GLY A 256 -4.02 2.14 30.87
C GLY A 256 -2.76 1.84 30.04
N VAL A 257 -2.67 0.67 29.39
CA VAL A 257 -1.60 0.35 28.44
C VAL A 257 -2.12 0.48 27.02
N CYS A 258 -1.64 1.48 26.26
CA CYS A 258 -1.93 1.60 24.84
C CYS A 258 -0.85 0.89 24.01
N ALA A 259 -1.27 0.27 22.91
CA ALA A 259 -0.33 -0.20 21.89
C ALA A 259 0.44 1.02 21.33
N ALA A 260 1.75 0.86 21.15
CA ALA A 260 2.55 1.86 20.46
C ALA A 260 2.01 2.01 19.04
N SER A 261 2.01 3.24 18.55
CA SER A 261 1.41 3.58 17.26
C SER A 261 2.30 4.60 16.58
N LEU A 262 3.06 4.13 15.60
CA LEU A 262 3.95 4.98 14.81
C LEU A 262 3.30 5.28 13.44
N PRO A 263 3.10 6.57 13.09
CA PRO A 263 2.44 6.94 11.84
C PRO A 263 3.21 6.48 10.60
N THR A 264 4.53 6.30 10.70
CA THR A 264 5.37 5.80 9.61
C THR A 264 5.03 4.36 9.26
N THR A 265 5.00 3.45 10.25
CA THR A 265 4.67 2.04 10.05
C THR A 265 3.26 1.88 9.48
N MET A 266 2.30 2.66 10.01
CA MET A 266 0.93 2.68 9.48
C MET A 266 0.88 3.16 8.03
N GLY A 267 1.63 4.21 7.69
CA GLY A 267 1.75 4.71 6.31
C GLY A 267 2.38 3.71 5.35
N VAL A 268 3.44 3.01 5.77
CA VAL A 268 4.07 1.94 4.98
C VAL A 268 3.09 0.80 4.73
N VAL A 269 2.44 0.28 5.77
CA VAL A 269 1.49 -0.83 5.62
C VAL A 269 0.27 -0.42 4.78
N ALA A 270 -0.28 0.78 4.97
CA ALA A 270 -1.38 1.28 4.14
C ALA A 270 -0.97 1.44 2.67
N GLY A 271 0.23 1.97 2.41
CA GLY A 271 0.78 2.09 1.07
C GLY A 271 0.96 0.74 0.38
N LEU A 272 1.54 -0.25 1.09
CA LEU A 272 1.69 -1.61 0.58
C LEU A 272 0.33 -2.26 0.32
N LEU A 273 -0.64 -2.09 1.22
CA LEU A 273 -1.99 -2.64 1.10
C LEU A 273 -2.69 -2.10 -0.15
N VAL A 274 -2.71 -0.78 -0.33
CA VAL A 274 -3.35 -0.14 -1.49
C VAL A 274 -2.60 -0.45 -2.78
N GLN A 275 -1.27 -0.51 -2.76
CA GLN A 275 -0.50 -0.93 -3.92
C GLN A 275 -0.85 -2.36 -4.34
N ASN A 276 -1.03 -3.28 -3.39
CA ASN A 276 -1.45 -4.65 -3.70
C ASN A 276 -2.88 -4.71 -4.22
N ALA A 277 -3.80 -3.89 -3.66
CA ALA A 277 -5.17 -3.75 -4.15
C ALA A 277 -5.21 -3.21 -5.59
N LEU A 278 -4.41 -2.21 -5.92
CA LEU A 278 -4.32 -1.67 -7.29
C LEU A 278 -3.78 -2.71 -8.27
N LYS A 279 -2.68 -3.40 -7.92
CA LYS A 279 -2.14 -4.51 -8.74
C LYS A 279 -3.21 -5.57 -9.01
N PHE A 280 -3.99 -5.93 -7.98
CA PHE A 280 -5.06 -6.92 -8.08
C PHE A 280 -6.23 -6.45 -8.95
N LEU A 281 -6.75 -5.24 -8.74
CA LEU A 281 -7.92 -4.73 -9.45
C LEU A 281 -7.60 -4.36 -10.91
N LEU A 282 -6.43 -3.77 -11.15
CA LEU A 282 -6.03 -3.27 -12.47
C LEU A 282 -5.15 -4.25 -13.26
N ASN A 283 -4.86 -5.43 -12.70
CA ASN A 283 -4.09 -6.50 -13.34
C ASN A 283 -2.72 -6.06 -13.89
N PHE A 284 -1.89 -5.45 -13.03
CA PHE A 284 -0.52 -5.09 -13.38
C PHE A 284 0.48 -5.54 -12.32
N GLY A 285 1.72 -5.77 -12.73
CA GLY A 285 2.77 -6.28 -11.85
C GLY A 285 2.41 -7.63 -11.21
N ASN A 286 3.09 -7.96 -10.11
CA ASN A 286 2.88 -9.21 -9.37
C ASN A 286 2.14 -8.94 -8.07
N VAL A 287 0.94 -9.51 -7.90
CA VAL A 287 0.18 -9.44 -6.64
C VAL A 287 0.86 -10.32 -5.59
N SER A 288 1.06 -9.79 -4.38
CA SER A 288 1.72 -10.49 -3.29
C SER A 288 0.69 -11.24 -2.44
N PRO A 289 0.79 -12.58 -2.28
CA PRO A 289 -0.09 -13.33 -1.37
C PRO A 289 0.13 -12.95 0.09
N TYR A 290 1.39 -12.72 0.48
CA TYR A 290 1.78 -12.16 1.76
C TYR A 290 3.01 -11.28 1.59
N LEU A 291 3.04 -10.15 2.29
CA LEU A 291 4.19 -9.25 2.37
C LEU A 291 4.31 -8.73 3.79
N GLY A 292 5.39 -9.09 4.46
CA GLY A 292 5.76 -8.54 5.76
C GLY A 292 6.58 -7.27 5.63
N TYR A 293 6.64 -6.51 6.72
CA TYR A 293 7.50 -5.35 6.92
C TYR A 293 8.11 -5.43 8.32
N ASN A 294 9.44 -5.42 8.40
CA ASN A 294 10.19 -5.27 9.63
C ASN A 294 10.98 -3.96 9.58
N ALA A 295 10.56 -2.99 10.38
CA ALA A 295 11.12 -1.64 10.41
C ALA A 295 12.51 -1.56 11.04
N LEU A 296 12.91 -2.57 11.83
CA LEU A 296 14.23 -2.58 12.47
C LEU A 296 15.35 -2.98 11.52
N LYS A 297 15.02 -3.74 10.46
CA LYS A 297 15.99 -4.31 9.51
C LYS A 297 15.71 -3.94 8.07
N ASP A 298 14.73 -3.06 7.82
CA ASP A 298 14.21 -2.73 6.50
C ASP A 298 13.94 -3.97 5.63
N TYR A 299 13.39 -5.02 6.27
CA TYR A 299 13.23 -6.32 5.66
C TYR A 299 11.78 -6.56 5.26
N PHE A 300 11.58 -6.99 4.00
CA PHE A 300 10.28 -7.17 3.36
C PHE A 300 10.09 -8.62 2.86
N PRO A 301 9.82 -9.59 3.75
CA PRO A 301 9.62 -10.97 3.34
C PRO A 301 8.34 -11.14 2.54
N THR A 302 8.40 -11.90 1.44
CA THR A 302 7.22 -12.39 0.71
C THR A 302 7.04 -13.88 0.95
N MET A 303 5.79 -14.32 1.07
CA MET A 303 5.45 -15.71 1.31
C MET A 303 4.15 -16.08 0.58
N GLU A 304 3.92 -17.37 0.41
CA GLU A 304 2.63 -17.90 -0.03
C GLU A 304 2.10 -18.87 1.02
N MET A 305 0.94 -18.56 1.60
CA MET A 305 0.28 -19.42 2.57
C MET A 305 -0.87 -20.17 1.88
N ARG A 306 -0.82 -21.50 1.94
CA ARG A 306 -1.83 -22.38 1.34
C ARG A 306 -2.96 -22.71 2.33
N PRO A 307 -4.17 -23.00 1.83
CA PRO A 307 -5.28 -23.44 2.67
C PRO A 307 -4.91 -24.66 3.52
N ASN A 308 -5.39 -24.69 4.76
CA ASN A 308 -5.30 -25.86 5.63
C ASN A 308 -6.45 -26.84 5.28
N PRO A 309 -6.16 -28.08 4.84
CA PRO A 309 -7.19 -29.08 4.52
C PRO A 309 -8.03 -29.51 5.73
N GLN A 310 -7.62 -29.14 6.94
CA GLN A 310 -8.29 -29.39 8.21
C GLN A 310 -8.66 -28.07 8.91
N CYS A 311 -8.88 -26.99 8.16
CA CYS A 311 -9.30 -25.71 8.72
C CYS A 311 -10.57 -25.87 9.57
N SER A 312 -10.63 -25.18 10.71
CA SER A 312 -11.79 -25.17 11.61
C SER A 312 -13.04 -24.52 10.99
N ASN A 313 -12.86 -23.72 9.94
CA ASN A 313 -13.94 -23.04 9.24
C ASN A 313 -14.53 -23.94 8.14
N LEU A 314 -15.78 -24.40 8.33
CA LEU A 314 -16.46 -25.28 7.37
C LEU A 314 -16.62 -24.65 5.98
N ALA A 315 -16.94 -23.35 5.91
CA ALA A 315 -17.06 -22.66 4.63
C ALA A 315 -15.72 -22.66 3.89
N CYS A 316 -14.59 -22.47 4.59
CA CYS A 316 -13.26 -22.59 3.97
C CYS A 316 -13.03 -23.96 3.33
N LEU A 317 -13.39 -25.06 4.02
CA LEU A 317 -13.27 -26.42 3.48
C LEU A 317 -14.16 -26.63 2.24
N GLU A 318 -15.35 -26.06 2.20
CA GLU A 318 -16.21 -26.07 1.02
C GLU A 318 -15.57 -25.31 -0.14
N ARG A 319 -15.04 -24.12 0.11
CA ARG A 319 -14.35 -23.32 -0.92
C ARG A 319 -13.12 -24.03 -1.47
N GLN A 320 -12.37 -24.75 -0.63
CA GLN A 320 -11.22 -25.57 -1.08
C GLN A 320 -11.67 -26.66 -2.06
N LYS A 321 -12.75 -27.39 -1.75
CA LYS A 321 -13.29 -28.42 -2.66
C LYS A 321 -13.74 -27.82 -4.00
N GLU A 322 -14.42 -26.67 -3.96
CA GLU A 322 -14.83 -25.95 -5.17
C GLU A 322 -13.62 -25.50 -5.99
N TYR A 323 -12.58 -24.99 -5.33
CA TYR A 323 -11.33 -24.57 -5.97
C TYR A 323 -10.62 -25.75 -6.62
N ASP A 324 -10.49 -26.89 -5.94
CA ASP A 324 -9.85 -28.10 -6.46
C ASP A 324 -10.55 -28.64 -7.72
N LEU A 325 -11.89 -28.57 -7.75
CA LEU A 325 -12.67 -28.93 -8.95
C LEU A 325 -12.42 -27.97 -10.13
N ALA A 326 -12.21 -26.69 -9.84
CA ALA A 326 -11.95 -25.66 -10.86
C ALA A 326 -10.46 -25.56 -11.26
N LYS A 327 -9.55 -26.09 -10.44
CA LYS A 327 -8.10 -25.93 -10.58
C LYS A 327 -7.56 -26.37 -11.95
N PRO A 328 -7.93 -27.52 -12.52
CA PRO A 328 -7.41 -27.94 -13.83
C PRO A 328 -7.76 -26.95 -14.95
N ALA A 329 -8.99 -26.43 -14.94
CA ALA A 329 -9.44 -25.45 -15.93
C ALA A 329 -8.72 -24.09 -15.76
N ARG A 330 -8.48 -23.67 -14.51
CA ARG A 330 -7.73 -22.44 -14.20
C ARG A 330 -6.26 -22.55 -14.60
N GLU A 331 -5.59 -23.66 -14.30
CA GLU A 331 -4.20 -23.90 -14.68
C GLU A 331 -4.04 -23.94 -16.20
N ALA A 332 -4.98 -24.57 -16.91
CA ALA A 332 -5.00 -24.56 -18.38
C ALA A 332 -5.16 -23.13 -18.93
N ALA A 333 -6.06 -22.33 -18.35
CA ALA A 333 -6.26 -20.93 -18.75
C ALA A 333 -5.03 -20.05 -18.45
N ALA A 334 -4.40 -20.23 -17.28
CA ALA A 334 -3.19 -19.50 -16.91
C ALA A 334 -2.02 -19.86 -17.83
N LYS A 335 -1.85 -21.15 -18.16
CA LYS A 335 -0.84 -21.61 -19.11
C LYS A 335 -1.09 -21.03 -20.50
N ALA A 336 -2.32 -21.08 -21.01
CA ALA A 336 -2.68 -20.48 -22.30
C ALA A 336 -2.44 -18.96 -22.32
N LYS A 337 -2.70 -18.26 -21.21
CA LYS A 337 -2.40 -16.83 -21.05
C LYS A 337 -0.89 -16.58 -21.08
N MET A 338 -0.09 -17.35 -20.34
CA MET A 338 1.37 -17.24 -20.36
C MET A 338 1.96 -17.54 -21.74
N GLU A 339 1.43 -18.52 -22.46
CA GLU A 339 1.83 -18.83 -23.84
C GLU A 339 1.46 -17.71 -24.82
N ALA A 340 0.29 -17.08 -24.65
CA ALA A 340 -0.09 -15.92 -25.43
C ALA A 340 0.78 -14.69 -25.13
N GLU A 341 1.10 -14.46 -23.86
CA GLU A 341 1.97 -13.35 -23.41
C GLU A 341 3.41 -13.55 -23.89
N SER A 342 3.97 -14.76 -23.78
CA SER A 342 5.31 -15.09 -24.27
C SER A 342 5.41 -15.02 -25.80
N SER A 343 4.32 -15.32 -26.52
CA SER A 343 4.24 -15.14 -27.97
C SER A 343 4.08 -13.66 -28.38
N SER A 344 3.67 -12.79 -27.46
CA SER A 344 3.38 -11.37 -27.74
C SER A 344 4.52 -10.39 -27.42
N MET A 345 5.58 -10.83 -26.73
CA MET A 345 6.73 -9.98 -26.39
C MET A 345 8.03 -10.77 -26.30
N ILE A 346 8.75 -10.87 -27.43
CA ILE A 346 10.21 -10.93 -27.43
C ILE A 346 10.69 -9.79 -28.34
N GLU A 347 10.43 -8.55 -27.92
CA GLU A 347 11.26 -7.43 -28.39
C GLU A 347 12.51 -7.46 -27.54
N TYR A 348 13.61 -7.98 -28.11
CA TYR A 348 14.94 -7.69 -27.59
C TYR A 348 15.07 -6.17 -27.44
N PRO A 349 15.86 -5.67 -26.47
CA PRO A 349 16.16 -4.25 -26.38
C PRO A 349 16.75 -3.80 -27.73
N VAL A 350 15.93 -3.18 -28.58
CA VAL A 350 16.41 -2.60 -29.83
C VAL A 350 17.09 -1.31 -29.42
N HIS A 351 18.40 -1.39 -29.21
CA HIS A 351 19.22 -0.21 -29.02
C HIS A 351 19.13 0.62 -30.31
N ILE A 352 18.40 1.73 -30.25
CA ILE A 352 18.22 2.67 -31.38
C ILE A 352 19.58 3.16 -31.85
N ASP A 353 20.52 3.27 -30.91
CA ASP A 353 21.92 3.63 -31.07
C ASP A 353 22.82 2.51 -30.53
N ASN A 354 23.66 1.95 -31.39
CA ASN A 354 24.74 1.06 -31.00
C ASN A 354 26.02 1.39 -31.78
N GLU A 355 26.41 2.67 -31.75
CA GLU A 355 27.58 3.18 -32.49
C GLU A 355 28.88 2.46 -32.11
N TRP A 356 28.94 1.92 -30.89
CA TRP A 356 30.10 1.23 -30.32
C TRP A 356 30.09 -0.28 -30.54
N ASN A 357 29.12 -0.81 -31.31
CA ASN A 357 28.95 -2.25 -31.58
C ASN A 357 29.02 -3.11 -30.31
N ILE A 358 28.43 -2.61 -29.22
CA ILE A 358 28.33 -3.33 -27.96
C ILE A 358 27.43 -4.53 -28.20
N SER A 359 27.92 -5.73 -27.87
CA SER A 359 27.17 -6.97 -27.97
C SER A 359 26.93 -7.54 -26.58
N VAL A 360 25.74 -8.09 -26.36
CA VAL A 360 25.44 -8.88 -25.18
C VAL A 360 25.91 -10.30 -25.46
N VAL A 361 26.90 -10.77 -24.69
CA VAL A 361 27.38 -12.14 -24.76
C VAL A 361 26.67 -12.91 -23.65
N ASP A 362 26.02 -14.02 -23.99
CA ASP A 362 25.46 -14.92 -22.98
C ASP A 362 26.59 -15.65 -22.25
N ASP A 363 26.54 -15.67 -20.91
CA ASP A 363 27.50 -16.40 -20.07
C ASP A 363 27.52 -17.92 -20.35
N MET A 364 26.56 -18.44 -21.13
CA MET A 364 26.49 -19.84 -21.54
C MET A 364 27.27 -20.18 -22.82
N GLU A 365 27.76 -19.18 -23.57
CA GLU A 365 28.55 -19.40 -24.80
C GLU A 365 30.07 -19.23 -24.59
N ALA A 366 30.53 -19.06 -23.35
CA ALA A 366 31.96 -18.89 -23.06
C ALA A 366 32.81 -20.18 -23.23
N ASP A 367 32.20 -21.32 -23.55
CA ASP A 367 32.89 -22.63 -23.68
C ASP A 367 32.60 -23.35 -25.03
N ILE A 368 32.43 -22.62 -26.13
CA ILE A 368 32.57 -23.20 -27.48
C ILE A 368 33.85 -22.71 -28.11
N SER A 369 34.90 -23.47 -27.84
CA SER A 369 36.14 -23.52 -28.59
C SER A 369 35.89 -23.86 -30.06
N THR A 370 35.72 -22.85 -30.91
CA THR A 370 35.96 -23.01 -32.35
C THR A 370 36.60 -21.77 -32.95
N SER A 371 37.84 -21.99 -33.36
CA SER A 371 38.57 -21.16 -34.30
C SER A 371 37.74 -20.79 -35.53
N SER A 372 37.32 -19.54 -35.64
CA SER A 372 36.98 -18.94 -36.93
C SER A 372 37.54 -17.52 -37.00
N LYS A 373 38.61 -17.37 -37.77
CA LYS A 373 39.13 -16.08 -38.23
C LYS A 373 38.01 -15.30 -38.92
N SER A 374 37.51 -14.24 -38.27
CA SER A 374 36.88 -13.12 -38.97
C SER A 374 37.80 -11.91 -38.84
N THR A 375 38.43 -11.59 -39.97
CA THR A 375 39.30 -10.45 -40.19
C THR A 375 38.54 -9.13 -40.00
N VAL A 376 38.78 -8.45 -38.88
CA VAL A 376 38.62 -6.99 -38.80
C VAL A 376 40.01 -6.42 -38.56
N SER A 377 40.59 -5.85 -39.61
CA SER A 377 41.84 -5.11 -39.55
C SER A 377 41.64 -3.85 -38.70
N ILE A 378 42.28 -3.81 -37.54
CA ILE A 378 42.36 -2.61 -36.70
C ILE A 378 43.14 -1.54 -37.49
N PRO A 379 42.68 -0.27 -37.53
CA PRO A 379 43.45 0.82 -38.15
C PRO A 379 44.83 0.99 -37.50
N ASP A 380 45.87 1.27 -38.30
CA ASP A 380 47.23 1.51 -37.82
C ASP A 380 47.24 2.62 -36.75
N GLY A 381 47.56 2.24 -35.51
CA GLY A 381 47.61 3.14 -34.34
C GLY A 381 46.84 2.68 -33.10
N LEU A 382 46.02 1.62 -33.20
CA LEU A 382 45.34 1.01 -32.05
C LEU A 382 46.02 -0.31 -31.66
N VAL A 383 46.72 -0.29 -30.53
CA VAL A 383 47.29 -1.48 -29.89
C VAL A 383 46.28 -2.02 -28.89
N HIS A 384 45.91 -3.29 -29.00
CA HIS A 384 45.10 -3.99 -28.01
C HIS A 384 46.00 -4.42 -26.84
N GLU A 385 46.50 -3.47 -26.06
CA GLU A 385 47.00 -3.78 -24.73
C GLU A 385 45.79 -3.77 -23.79
N LEU A 386 45.26 -4.97 -23.50
CA LEU A 386 44.64 -5.14 -22.20
C LEU A 386 45.75 -4.84 -21.19
N PRO A 387 45.61 -3.85 -20.28
CA PRO A 387 46.52 -3.81 -19.15
C PRO A 387 46.42 -5.18 -18.51
N SER A 388 47.54 -5.93 -18.49
CA SER A 388 47.66 -7.06 -17.60
C SER A 388 47.18 -6.53 -16.27
N ALA A 389 46.09 -7.08 -15.72
CA ALA A 389 45.67 -6.74 -14.37
C ALA A 389 46.93 -6.90 -13.54
N ASP A 390 47.51 -5.76 -13.11
CA ASP A 390 48.66 -5.74 -12.24
C ASP A 390 48.29 -6.69 -11.13
N GLY A 391 49.00 -7.82 -11.07
CA GLY A 391 48.69 -8.89 -10.15
C GLY A 391 48.53 -8.23 -8.80
N PHE A 392 47.32 -8.29 -8.23
CA PHE A 392 46.99 -7.60 -7.00
C PHE A 392 48.00 -8.07 -5.95
N GLN A 393 49.03 -7.24 -5.72
CA GLN A 393 49.98 -7.47 -4.66
C GLN A 393 49.22 -7.13 -3.39
N LYS A 394 48.76 -8.19 -2.72
CA LYS A 394 48.14 -8.14 -1.41
C LYS A 394 49.03 -7.26 -0.52
N PRO A 395 48.53 -6.12 0.01
CA PRO A 395 49.33 -5.30 0.90
C PRO A 395 49.70 -6.11 2.13
N ALA A 396 50.99 -6.18 2.44
CA ALA A 396 51.48 -6.75 3.70
C ALA A 396 51.05 -5.82 4.84
N PHE A 397 49.93 -6.13 5.47
CA PHE A 397 49.52 -5.57 6.76
C PHE A 397 49.49 -6.71 7.78
N PHE A 398 50.46 -6.63 8.69
CA PHE A 398 50.54 -7.20 10.03
C PHE A 398 49.92 -8.57 10.29
N GLU A 399 50.80 -9.56 10.42
CA GLU A 399 50.56 -10.78 11.19
C GLU A 399 50.20 -10.41 12.64
N GLU A 400 48.90 -10.42 12.96
CA GLU A 400 48.44 -10.82 14.27
C GLU A 400 47.73 -12.17 14.11
N SER A 401 48.31 -13.16 14.80
CA SER A 401 47.96 -14.57 14.89
C SER A 401 46.48 -14.93 14.67
N SER A 402 46.16 -15.52 13.53
CA SER A 402 44.98 -16.38 13.37
C SER A 402 45.39 -17.84 13.61
N SER A 403 45.30 -18.30 14.85
CA SER A 403 45.28 -19.73 15.16
C SER A 403 43.87 -20.28 14.98
N THR A 404 43.76 -21.31 14.13
CA THR A 404 42.79 -22.43 14.17
C THR A 404 41.32 -22.06 14.08
N VAL A 405 40.68 -22.16 12.89
CA VAL A 405 40.01 -23.38 12.40
C VAL A 405 39.14 -24.01 13.50
N ASP A 406 37.84 -23.77 13.38
CA ASP A 406 36.75 -24.34 14.16
C ASP A 406 36.81 -25.87 14.21
N ASP A 407 37.35 -26.42 15.30
CA ASP A 407 37.18 -27.83 15.64
C ASP A 407 35.80 -28.00 16.29
N LEU A 408 34.87 -28.60 15.56
CA LEU A 408 33.49 -28.92 15.96
C LEU A 408 33.39 -29.65 17.31
N ASP A 409 34.45 -30.33 17.75
CA ASP A 409 34.52 -31.05 19.01
C ASP A 409 34.64 -30.14 20.25
N ASP A 410 35.22 -28.94 20.12
CA ASP A 410 35.32 -27.99 21.24
C ASP A 410 33.99 -27.25 21.48
N LEU A 411 33.26 -26.93 20.41
CA LEU A 411 31.89 -26.41 20.49
C LEU A 411 30.95 -27.43 21.16
N LYS A 412 31.14 -28.73 20.87
CA LYS A 412 30.33 -29.80 21.47
C LYS A 412 30.57 -29.96 22.97
N LYS A 413 31.83 -29.87 23.42
CA LYS A 413 32.17 -29.90 24.85
C LYS A 413 31.63 -28.69 25.62
N GLN A 414 31.65 -27.50 25.03
CA GLN A 414 31.07 -26.31 25.66
C GLN A 414 29.55 -26.42 25.83
N LEU A 415 28.87 -27.05 24.86
CA LEU A 415 27.42 -27.28 24.89
C LEU A 415 27.01 -28.36 25.90
N GLU A 416 27.85 -29.37 26.11
CA GLU A 416 27.65 -30.38 27.16
C GLU A 416 27.90 -29.83 28.57
N ALA A 417 28.85 -28.89 28.73
CA ALA A 417 29.12 -28.23 30.01
C ALA A 417 28.01 -27.27 30.45
N LEU A 418 27.33 -26.60 29.50
CA LEU A 418 26.23 -25.67 29.79
C LEU A 418 24.90 -26.36 30.14
N ASN A 419 24.73 -27.62 29.76
CA ASN A 419 23.53 -28.42 30.05
C ASN A 419 23.65 -29.24 31.34
N ALA A 420 24.75 -29.08 32.08
CA ALA A 420 25.03 -29.78 33.32
C ALA A 420 25.03 -28.81 34.52
N GLU A 421 23.96 -28.04 34.69
CA GLU A 421 23.52 -27.46 35.99
C GLU A 421 22.00 -27.54 36.13
#